data_AF-A0A395S5N7-F1
#
_entry.id   AF-A0A395S5N7-F1
#
_cell.length_a   1.000
_cell.length_b   1.000
_cell.length_c   1.000
_cell.angle_alpha   90.00
_cell.angle_beta   90.00
_cell.angle_gamma   90.00
#
_symmetry.space_group_name_H-M   'P 1'
#
loop_
_entity.id
_entity.type
_entity.pdbx_description
1 polymer ?
#
loop_
_entity_poly.entity_id
_entity_poly.type
_entity_poly.pdbx_seq_one_letter_code
_entity_poly.pdbx_strand_id
1 'polypeptide(L)'
;MSTTATRTRRPHTRSKTGCLTCRKRRVRCDGGNPICHDSSDLILTKATRNIFTSVAQHPDALRDTLLVAGLHYAWTVGDLQTYKATFLFHKVSTIGILNRWLQNIHQPGLMTFIRHVSILCFAEASYGNVGDTEAHINGLTNAVNLLSPLDDHLGFKARILGSDSLKTMFRKNNTAEFSTFVSLIHRWKTQSVGHLEMRLNAMKLLPFFFAILPSSTRFHNIDASPLIEHLKHVTMSTQTASEDRYKCDPSWEWIEGSESRLLCATISSHFSSLFEDDMFASSGSVKYSISWSGMCAASSLYMHSVLELWDGGEAMDSGLLRRFLSIMKKDLENDLGNLGSDDASDFWCWRAFLGMYSITKHQAQSYEPRLEDLADVYCGFVETWKNVTGLTLWKDVQQRLVSIAWPDRQGHELEPSVWGRGIRCESSDPWFYSVE
;
A
#
# COMPACT_ATOMS: atom_id res chain seq x y z
N MET A 1 -25.33 -21.92 -59.99
CA MET A 1 -25.94 -20.99 -59.03
C MET A 1 -25.16 -21.08 -57.73
N SER A 2 -24.28 -20.12 -57.47
CA SER A 2 -23.43 -20.06 -56.27
C SER A 2 -23.67 -18.72 -55.61
N THR A 3 -24.23 -18.72 -54.40
CA THR A 3 -24.64 -17.52 -53.66
C THR A 3 -23.51 -17.05 -52.75
N THR A 4 -22.78 -16.04 -53.20
CA THR A 4 -21.79 -15.30 -52.40
C THR A 4 -22.52 -14.41 -51.39
N ALA A 5 -22.44 -14.75 -50.11
CA ALA A 5 -22.97 -13.92 -49.03
C ALA A 5 -22.00 -12.75 -48.75
N THR A 6 -22.41 -11.54 -49.18
CA THR A 6 -21.68 -10.29 -48.92
C THR A 6 -21.77 -9.93 -47.43
N ARG A 7 -20.65 -10.06 -46.70
CA ARG A 7 -20.55 -9.70 -45.28
C ARG A 7 -20.60 -8.16 -45.12
N THR A 8 -21.78 -7.63 -44.82
CA THR A 8 -21.99 -6.21 -44.51
C THR A 8 -21.28 -5.83 -43.21
N ARG A 9 -20.27 -4.94 -43.29
CA ARG A 9 -19.67 -4.31 -42.12
C ARG A 9 -20.70 -3.40 -41.46
N ARG A 10 -21.04 -3.65 -40.19
CA ARG A 10 -21.89 -2.76 -39.40
C ARG A 10 -21.20 -1.39 -39.24
N PRO A 11 -21.88 -0.27 -39.49
CA PRO A 11 -21.30 1.05 -39.27
C PRO A 11 -21.07 1.31 -37.78
N HIS A 12 -19.82 1.61 -37.40
CA HIS A 12 -19.48 2.03 -36.04
C HIS A 12 -19.96 3.47 -35.81
N THR A 13 -21.10 3.62 -35.16
CA THR A 13 -21.56 4.93 -34.65
C THR A 13 -20.74 5.30 -33.40
N ARG A 14 -19.85 6.29 -33.54
CA ARG A 14 -19.11 6.94 -32.44
C ARG A 14 -20.10 7.53 -31.44
N SER A 15 -20.13 7.01 -30.21
CA SER A 15 -20.80 7.71 -29.09
C SER A 15 -19.95 8.92 -28.70
N LYS A 16 -20.47 10.13 -28.88
CA LYS A 16 -19.82 11.39 -28.47
C LYS A 16 -19.83 11.58 -26.94
N THR A 17 -20.57 10.77 -26.20
CA THR A 17 -20.85 10.95 -24.76
C THR A 17 -20.20 9.90 -23.84
N GLY A 18 -19.37 8.98 -24.34
CA GLY A 18 -18.74 7.94 -23.50
C GLY A 18 -17.57 8.43 -22.62
N CYS A 19 -17.20 7.66 -21.58
CA CYS A 19 -16.03 7.93 -20.71
C CYS A 19 -14.71 7.97 -21.54
N LEU A 20 -13.68 8.72 -21.08
CA LEU A 20 -12.38 8.87 -21.78
C LEU A 20 -11.73 7.52 -22.12
N THR A 21 -11.85 6.55 -21.22
CA THR A 21 -11.36 5.17 -21.38
C THR A 21 -12.08 4.42 -22.50
N CYS A 22 -13.42 4.46 -22.55
CA CYS A 22 -14.22 3.85 -23.63
C CYS A 22 -13.97 4.52 -24.99
N ARG A 23 -13.70 5.83 -25.01
CA ARG A 23 -13.28 6.54 -26.24
C ARG A 23 -11.93 6.05 -26.75
N LYS A 24 -10.94 5.90 -25.85
CA LYS A 24 -9.61 5.35 -26.20
C LYS A 24 -9.70 3.90 -26.71
N ARG A 25 -10.52 3.06 -26.05
CA ARG A 25 -10.73 1.64 -26.41
C ARG A 25 -11.68 1.41 -27.60
N ARG A 26 -12.29 2.46 -28.16
CA ARG A 26 -13.28 2.39 -29.26
C ARG A 26 -14.48 1.47 -28.97
N VAL A 27 -14.93 1.41 -27.72
CA VAL A 27 -16.10 0.61 -27.28
C VAL A 27 -17.26 1.52 -26.84
N ARG A 28 -18.51 1.01 -26.88
CA ARG A 28 -19.70 1.78 -26.46
C ARG A 28 -19.76 1.87 -24.94
N CYS A 29 -20.01 3.08 -24.44
CA CYS A 29 -20.36 3.34 -23.04
C CYS A 29 -21.88 3.19 -22.90
N ASP A 30 -22.33 2.23 -22.11
CA ASP A 30 -23.72 1.97 -21.78
C ASP A 30 -24.23 3.03 -20.78
N GLY A 31 -24.84 4.08 -21.31
CA GLY A 31 -25.23 5.29 -20.59
C GLY A 31 -26.33 5.16 -19.53
N GLY A 32 -26.56 3.97 -18.98
CA GLY A 32 -27.50 3.73 -17.87
C GLY A 32 -26.83 3.40 -16.52
N ASN A 33 -25.57 2.96 -16.55
CA ASN A 33 -24.73 2.73 -15.38
C ASN A 33 -23.29 2.63 -15.89
N PRO A 34 -22.40 3.61 -15.65
CA PRO A 34 -21.08 3.59 -16.21
C PRO A 34 -20.20 2.60 -15.44
N ILE A 35 -20.41 1.30 -15.63
CA ILE A 35 -19.41 0.30 -15.24
C ILE A 35 -18.43 0.23 -16.41
N CYS A 36 -17.64 1.30 -16.59
CA CYS A 36 -16.42 1.23 -17.38
C CYS A 36 -15.52 0.26 -16.59
N HIS A 37 -15.58 -1.06 -16.88
CA HIS A 37 -14.74 -2.07 -16.19
C HIS A 37 -13.30 -1.60 -16.27
N ASP A 38 -12.79 -1.16 -15.12
CA ASP A 38 -11.39 -0.86 -14.99
C ASP A 38 -10.62 -2.17 -15.19
N SER A 39 -9.40 -2.12 -15.72
CA SER A 39 -8.57 -3.33 -15.82
C SER A 39 -8.50 -4.07 -14.47
N SER A 40 -8.50 -3.29 -13.40
CA SER A 40 -8.57 -3.72 -12.00
C SER A 40 -9.82 -4.56 -11.69
N ASP A 41 -11.02 -4.19 -12.18
CA ASP A 41 -12.26 -4.95 -11.93
C ASP A 41 -12.27 -6.32 -12.63
N LEU A 42 -11.67 -6.40 -13.82
CA LEU A 42 -11.55 -7.64 -14.56
C LEU A 42 -10.56 -8.60 -13.89
N ILE A 43 -9.43 -8.07 -13.42
CA ILE A 43 -8.46 -8.81 -12.59
C ILE A 43 -9.14 -9.31 -11.33
N LEU A 44 -9.84 -8.43 -10.60
CA LEU A 44 -10.56 -8.73 -9.37
C LEU A 44 -11.58 -9.87 -9.60
N THR A 45 -12.34 -9.81 -10.70
CA THR A 45 -13.37 -10.81 -11.03
C THR A 45 -12.79 -12.17 -11.42
N LYS A 46 -11.73 -12.20 -12.23
CA LYS A 46 -11.03 -13.44 -12.60
C LYS A 46 -10.35 -14.08 -11.39
N ALA A 47 -9.67 -13.26 -10.58
CA ALA A 47 -9.03 -13.68 -9.35
C ALA A 47 -10.08 -14.35 -8.43
N THR A 48 -11.23 -13.70 -8.20
CA THR A 48 -12.29 -14.21 -7.30
C THR A 48 -12.76 -15.64 -7.64
N ARG A 49 -12.87 -16.01 -8.92
CA ARG A 49 -13.32 -17.37 -9.32
C ARG A 49 -12.29 -18.47 -9.04
N ASN A 50 -11.01 -18.21 -9.31
CA ASN A 50 -9.95 -19.20 -9.07
C ASN A 50 -9.61 -19.29 -7.57
N ILE A 51 -9.78 -18.20 -6.83
CA ILE A 51 -9.47 -18.08 -5.40
C ILE A 51 -10.37 -18.97 -4.54
N PHE A 52 -11.69 -18.95 -4.76
CA PHE A 52 -12.63 -19.63 -3.86
C PHE A 52 -12.36 -21.15 -3.81
N THR A 53 -12.02 -21.75 -4.96
CA THR A 53 -11.71 -23.18 -5.07
C THR A 53 -10.47 -23.58 -4.27
N SER A 54 -9.44 -22.71 -4.24
CA SER A 54 -8.20 -22.94 -3.49
C SER A 54 -8.40 -22.71 -1.98
N VAL A 55 -9.09 -21.63 -1.61
CA VAL A 55 -9.34 -21.27 -0.21
C VAL A 55 -10.26 -22.28 0.49
N ALA A 56 -11.28 -22.80 -0.21
CA ALA A 56 -12.22 -23.75 0.37
C ALA A 56 -11.57 -25.07 0.82
N GLN A 57 -10.38 -25.39 0.31
CA GLN A 57 -9.65 -26.61 0.66
C GLN A 57 -8.80 -26.46 1.95
N HIS A 58 -8.60 -25.23 2.44
CA HIS A 58 -7.81 -24.97 3.64
C HIS A 58 -8.69 -24.39 4.76
N PRO A 59 -8.88 -25.12 5.88
CA PRO A 59 -9.84 -24.72 6.94
C PRO A 59 -9.48 -23.36 7.56
N ASP A 60 -8.18 -23.10 7.62
CA ASP A 60 -7.59 -21.89 8.13
C ASP A 60 -7.79 -20.69 7.21
N ALA A 61 -7.63 -20.86 5.90
CA ALA A 61 -7.87 -19.81 4.89
C ALA A 61 -9.37 -19.52 4.76
N LEU A 62 -10.22 -20.55 4.85
CA LEU A 62 -11.66 -20.41 4.88
C LEU A 62 -12.12 -19.58 6.09
N ARG A 63 -11.55 -19.83 7.27
CA ARG A 63 -11.87 -19.06 8.49
C ARG A 63 -11.57 -17.57 8.32
N ASP A 64 -10.41 -17.22 7.78
CA ASP A 64 -10.05 -15.82 7.54
C ASP A 64 -10.98 -15.17 6.51
N THR A 65 -11.36 -15.93 5.49
CA THR A 65 -12.31 -15.48 4.48
C THR A 65 -13.68 -15.20 5.07
N LEU A 66 -14.14 -16.02 6.01
CA LEU A 66 -15.41 -15.81 6.71
C LEU A 66 -15.37 -14.58 7.64
N LEU A 67 -14.23 -14.28 8.26
CA LEU A 67 -14.05 -13.05 9.04
C LEU A 67 -14.15 -11.80 8.15
N VAL A 68 -13.44 -11.80 7.02
CA VAL A 68 -13.49 -10.67 6.07
C VAL A 68 -14.86 -10.57 5.40
N ALA A 69 -15.52 -11.69 5.10
CA ALA A 69 -16.87 -11.71 4.55
C ALA A 69 -17.90 -11.12 5.54
N GLY A 70 -17.79 -11.44 6.83
CA GLY A 70 -18.63 -10.85 7.88
C GLY A 70 -18.47 -9.33 7.96
N LEU A 71 -17.24 -8.85 7.88
CA LEU A 71 -16.94 -7.41 7.83
C LEU A 71 -17.50 -6.74 6.56
N HIS A 72 -17.27 -7.35 5.39
CA HIS A 72 -17.80 -6.85 4.13
C HIS A 72 -19.34 -6.80 4.15
N TYR A 73 -19.99 -7.81 4.72
CA TYR A 73 -21.44 -7.82 4.93
C TYR A 73 -21.87 -6.66 5.82
N ALA A 74 -21.21 -6.48 6.97
CA ALA A 74 -21.53 -5.42 7.92
C ALA A 74 -21.50 -4.03 7.27
N TRP A 75 -20.45 -3.71 6.53
CA TRP A 75 -20.33 -2.43 5.83
C TRP A 75 -21.32 -2.29 4.67
N THR A 76 -21.75 -3.40 4.07
CA THR A 76 -22.72 -3.40 2.97
C THR A 76 -24.14 -3.19 3.46
N VAL A 77 -24.54 -3.92 4.50
CA VAL A 77 -25.93 -3.98 4.98
C VAL A 77 -26.19 -2.97 6.10
N GLY A 78 -25.16 -2.54 6.83
CA GLY A 78 -25.31 -1.65 7.98
C GLY A 78 -25.51 -2.37 9.31
N ASP A 79 -25.46 -3.70 9.32
CA ASP A 79 -25.48 -4.51 10.53
C ASP A 79 -24.76 -5.86 10.33
N LEU A 80 -24.52 -6.57 11.43
CA LEU A 80 -23.98 -7.93 11.41
C LEU A 80 -24.96 -8.97 11.97
N GLN A 81 -26.20 -8.60 12.32
CA GLN A 81 -27.10 -9.43 13.15
C GLN A 81 -27.32 -10.82 12.54
N THR A 82 -27.59 -10.86 11.23
CA THR A 82 -27.82 -12.10 10.48
C THR A 82 -26.66 -13.11 10.62
N TYR A 83 -25.42 -12.62 10.61
CA TYR A 83 -24.21 -13.46 10.63
C TYR A 83 -23.37 -13.29 11.90
N LYS A 84 -23.91 -12.66 12.94
CA LYS A 84 -23.18 -12.29 14.16
C LYS A 84 -22.62 -13.51 14.86
N ALA A 85 -23.44 -14.56 15.01
CA ALA A 85 -23.03 -15.81 15.62
C ALA A 85 -21.86 -16.45 14.86
N THR A 86 -21.95 -16.52 13.52
CA THR A 86 -20.91 -17.07 12.65
C THR A 86 -19.61 -16.27 12.74
N PHE A 87 -19.71 -14.94 12.64
CA PHE A 87 -18.54 -14.06 12.74
C PHE A 87 -17.83 -14.22 14.09
N LEU A 88 -18.59 -14.15 15.20
CA LEU A 88 -18.03 -14.29 16.54
C LEU A 88 -17.42 -15.68 16.77
N PHE A 89 -18.07 -16.73 16.28
CA PHE A 89 -17.54 -18.09 16.35
C PHE A 89 -16.17 -18.19 15.68
N HIS A 90 -16.02 -17.66 14.46
CA HIS A 90 -14.74 -17.68 13.75
C HIS A 90 -13.69 -16.77 14.40
N LYS A 91 -14.08 -15.62 14.98
CA LYS A 91 -13.17 -14.74 15.73
C LYS A 91 -12.61 -15.45 16.95
N VAL A 92 -13.48 -15.99 17.81
CA VAL A 92 -13.09 -16.72 19.02
C VAL A 92 -12.28 -17.97 18.68
N SER A 93 -12.66 -18.70 17.64
CA SER A 93 -11.90 -19.88 17.18
C SER A 93 -10.49 -19.51 16.73
N THR A 94 -10.33 -18.38 16.02
CA THR A 94 -9.02 -17.87 15.58
C THR A 94 -8.15 -17.50 16.78
N ILE A 95 -8.71 -16.77 17.75
CA ILE A 95 -8.02 -16.45 19.01
C ILE A 95 -7.60 -17.73 19.75
N GLY A 96 -8.45 -18.75 19.78
CA GLY A 96 -8.12 -20.04 20.37
C GLY A 96 -6.96 -20.76 19.66
N ILE A 97 -6.87 -20.68 18.33
CA ILE A 97 -5.72 -21.20 17.56
C ILE A 97 -4.45 -20.45 17.92
N LEU A 98 -4.50 -19.13 17.94
CA LEU A 98 -3.37 -18.27 18.27
C LEU A 98 -2.85 -18.53 19.69
N ASN A 99 -3.75 -18.65 20.68
CA ASN A 99 -3.37 -18.93 22.06
C ASN A 99 -2.71 -20.30 22.21
N ARG A 100 -3.22 -21.33 21.54
CA ARG A 100 -2.56 -22.65 21.49
C ARG A 100 -1.19 -22.57 20.83
N TRP A 101 -1.05 -21.74 19.80
CA TRP A 101 0.23 -21.55 19.15
C TRP A 101 1.25 -20.87 20.08
N LEU A 102 0.83 -19.79 20.76
CA LEU A 102 1.66 -19.04 21.72
C LEU A 102 2.13 -19.89 22.90
N GLN A 103 1.32 -20.86 23.35
CA GLN A 103 1.71 -21.81 24.40
C GLN A 103 2.91 -22.68 24.01
N ASN A 104 3.15 -22.89 22.70
CA ASN A 104 4.23 -23.69 22.16
C ASN A 104 4.89 -22.97 20.96
N ILE A 105 5.47 -21.80 21.22
CA ILE A 105 5.93 -20.85 20.18
C ILE A 105 6.95 -21.42 19.17
N HIS A 106 7.69 -22.47 19.54
CA HIS A 106 8.67 -23.13 18.66
C HIS A 106 8.06 -24.12 17.65
N GLN A 107 6.75 -24.35 17.69
CA GLN A 107 6.09 -25.25 16.74
C GLN A 107 5.95 -24.60 15.35
N PRO A 108 6.02 -25.38 14.24
CA PRO A 108 5.78 -24.87 12.90
C PRO A 108 4.44 -24.13 12.81
N GLY A 109 4.40 -23.01 12.06
CA GLY A 109 3.16 -22.26 11.87
C GLY A 109 3.25 -20.75 12.06
N LEU A 110 4.46 -20.16 12.16
CA LEU A 110 4.64 -18.71 12.26
C LEU A 110 3.87 -17.94 11.17
N MET A 111 3.89 -18.42 9.91
CA MET A 111 3.14 -17.76 8.84
C MET A 111 1.62 -17.83 9.03
N THR A 112 1.12 -18.96 9.53
CA THR A 112 -0.29 -19.14 9.90
C THR A 112 -0.67 -18.20 11.05
N PHE A 113 0.23 -18.01 12.03
CA PHE A 113 0.07 -17.07 13.13
C PHE A 113 0.05 -15.63 12.63
N ILE A 114 1.06 -15.21 11.87
CA ILE A 114 1.18 -13.85 11.28
C ILE A 114 -0.10 -13.51 10.52
N ARG A 115 -0.57 -14.44 9.69
CA ARG A 115 -1.82 -14.31 8.94
C ARG A 115 -3.03 -14.07 9.84
N HIS A 116 -3.27 -14.95 10.80
CA HIS A 116 -4.44 -14.88 11.65
C HIS A 116 -4.46 -13.60 12.51
N VAL A 117 -3.30 -13.21 13.06
CA VAL A 117 -3.19 -11.93 13.78
C VAL A 117 -3.41 -10.74 12.84
N SER A 118 -2.89 -10.78 11.61
CA SER A 118 -3.10 -9.70 10.64
C SER A 118 -4.57 -9.56 10.24
N ILE A 119 -5.29 -10.66 10.03
CA ILE A 119 -6.73 -10.64 9.70
C ILE A 119 -7.57 -10.17 10.88
N LEU A 120 -7.25 -10.61 12.11
CA LEU A 120 -7.92 -10.09 13.31
C LEU A 120 -7.66 -8.60 13.48
N CYS A 121 -6.41 -8.16 13.37
CA CYS A 121 -6.04 -6.74 13.40
C CYS A 121 -6.83 -5.94 12.38
N PHE A 122 -6.89 -6.40 11.13
CA PHE A 122 -7.67 -5.74 10.08
C PHE A 122 -9.17 -5.70 10.42
N ALA A 123 -9.73 -6.80 10.93
CA ALA A 123 -11.13 -6.87 11.31
C ALA A 123 -11.44 -5.88 12.46
N GLU A 124 -10.68 -5.94 13.56
CA GLU A 124 -10.83 -5.04 14.71
C GLU A 124 -10.69 -3.57 14.32
N ALA A 125 -9.70 -3.25 13.49
CA ALA A 125 -9.48 -1.90 12.98
C ALA A 125 -10.68 -1.42 12.16
N SER A 126 -11.19 -2.29 11.29
CA SER A 126 -12.36 -2.02 10.46
C SER A 126 -13.67 -1.99 11.26
N TYR A 127 -13.64 -2.41 12.52
CA TYR A 127 -14.73 -2.24 13.47
C TYR A 127 -14.54 -1.06 14.42
N GLY A 128 -13.41 -0.36 14.33
CA GLY A 128 -13.08 0.76 15.21
C GLY A 128 -12.58 0.36 16.60
N ASN A 129 -12.26 -0.93 16.81
CA ASN A 129 -11.72 -1.44 18.07
C ASN A 129 -10.22 -1.17 18.14
N VAL A 130 -9.84 0.10 18.36
CA VAL A 130 -8.44 0.54 18.33
C VAL A 130 -7.59 -0.15 19.39
N GLY A 131 -8.14 -0.40 20.59
CA GLY A 131 -7.43 -1.11 21.66
C GLY A 131 -7.07 -2.56 21.28
N ASP A 132 -8.04 -3.31 20.75
CA ASP A 132 -7.80 -4.69 20.29
C ASP A 132 -6.85 -4.72 19.09
N THR A 133 -6.98 -3.75 18.18
CA THR A 133 -6.08 -3.56 17.03
C THR A 133 -4.63 -3.36 17.48
N GLU A 134 -4.41 -2.45 18.43
CA GLU A 134 -3.08 -2.19 18.99
C GLU A 134 -2.51 -3.44 19.67
N ALA A 135 -3.34 -4.17 20.44
CA ALA A 135 -2.94 -5.43 21.05
C ALA A 135 -2.52 -6.48 20.01
N HIS A 136 -3.27 -6.62 18.91
CA HIS A 136 -2.92 -7.54 17.82
C HIS A 136 -1.60 -7.15 17.14
N ILE A 137 -1.40 -5.87 16.86
CA ILE A 137 -0.14 -5.38 16.25
C ILE A 137 1.04 -5.65 17.18
N ASN A 138 0.92 -5.33 18.47
CA ASN A 138 1.99 -5.54 19.45
C ASN A 138 2.31 -7.04 19.58
N GLY A 139 1.28 -7.90 19.58
CA GLY A 139 1.46 -9.36 19.56
C GLY A 139 2.19 -9.86 18.32
N LEU A 140 1.85 -9.32 17.14
CA LEU A 140 2.49 -9.66 15.87
C LEU A 140 3.97 -9.27 15.85
N THR A 141 4.26 -8.03 16.24
CA THR A 141 5.60 -7.48 16.46
C THR A 141 6.43 -8.40 17.34
N ASN A 142 5.92 -8.75 18.53
CA ASN A 142 6.65 -9.60 19.46
C ASN A 142 6.91 -11.00 18.93
N ALA A 143 5.94 -11.61 18.24
CA ALA A 143 6.09 -12.96 17.69
C ALA A 143 7.12 -13.01 16.56
N VAL A 144 7.17 -12.00 15.69
CA VAL A 144 8.18 -11.90 14.63
C VAL A 144 9.58 -11.77 15.24
N ASN A 145 9.76 -10.91 16.25
CA ASN A 145 11.03 -10.75 16.95
C ASN A 145 11.55 -12.04 17.60
N LEU A 146 10.65 -12.80 18.21
CA LEU A 146 11.01 -14.01 18.95
C LEU A 146 11.46 -15.15 18.02
N LEU A 147 10.98 -15.18 16.77
CA LEU A 147 11.11 -16.33 15.88
C LEU A 147 11.89 -16.07 14.60
N SER A 148 12.16 -14.80 14.28
CA SER A 148 13.13 -14.39 13.27
C SER A 148 14.11 -13.42 13.92
N PRO A 149 15.18 -13.91 14.57
CA PRO A 149 16.20 -13.04 15.17
C PRO A 149 17.02 -12.26 14.12
N LEU A 150 16.81 -12.53 12.84
CA LEU A 150 17.22 -11.64 11.76
C LEU A 150 16.06 -10.67 11.51
N ASP A 151 16.31 -9.43 11.96
CA ASP A 151 15.65 -8.15 11.67
C ASP A 151 14.26 -8.28 11.09
N ASP A 152 13.17 -7.89 11.77
CA ASP A 152 11.88 -7.67 11.09
C ASP A 152 10.81 -7.03 12.01
N HIS A 153 10.28 -5.85 11.65
CA HIS A 153 8.96 -5.39 12.12
C HIS A 153 8.09 -4.90 10.96
N LEU A 154 6.78 -5.01 11.15
CA LEU A 154 5.76 -5.11 10.11
C LEU A 154 5.00 -3.79 9.87
N GLY A 155 4.87 -3.41 8.59
CA GLY A 155 4.28 -2.16 8.10
C GLY A 155 2.80 -1.90 8.34
N PHE A 156 2.13 -2.77 9.09
CA PHE A 156 0.70 -2.72 9.28
C PHE A 156 0.28 -1.69 10.36
N LYS A 157 1.16 -1.37 11.32
CA LYS A 157 0.88 -0.43 12.42
C LYS A 157 0.53 0.97 11.92
N ALA A 158 1.35 1.51 11.02
CA ALA A 158 1.22 2.89 10.54
C ALA A 158 0.01 3.11 9.61
N ARG A 159 -0.43 2.09 8.86
CA ARG A 159 -1.61 2.19 7.97
C ARG A 159 -2.94 2.24 8.72
N ILE A 160 -3.02 1.63 9.90
CA ILE A 160 -4.26 1.56 10.67
C ILE A 160 -4.41 2.74 11.63
N LEU A 161 -3.28 3.23 12.16
CA LEU A 161 -3.25 4.30 13.14
C LEU A 161 -3.11 5.70 12.50
N GLY A 162 -2.80 5.82 11.21
CA GLY A 162 -2.39 7.09 10.60
C GLY A 162 -3.39 8.25 10.60
N SER A 163 -4.71 8.02 10.65
CA SER A 163 -5.67 9.13 10.65
C SER A 163 -5.91 9.64 12.08
N ASP A 164 -5.36 10.80 12.41
CA ASP A 164 -5.59 11.49 13.68
C ASP A 164 -7.08 11.81 13.91
N SER A 165 -7.85 11.95 12.83
CA SER A 165 -9.30 12.13 12.88
C SER A 165 -10.03 10.85 13.25
N LEU A 166 -9.62 9.68 12.71
CA LEU A 166 -10.13 8.37 13.16
C LEU A 166 -9.68 8.06 14.59
N LYS A 167 -8.41 8.28 14.93
CA LYS A 167 -7.90 8.19 16.31
C LYS A 167 -8.71 9.07 17.25
N THR A 168 -9.04 10.30 16.87
CA THR A 168 -9.85 11.22 17.70
C THR A 168 -11.31 10.75 17.81
N MET A 169 -11.90 10.22 16.73
CA MET A 169 -13.23 9.62 16.75
C MET A 169 -13.29 8.40 17.67
N PHE A 170 -12.26 7.55 17.65
CA PHE A 170 -12.15 6.34 18.48
C PHE A 170 -11.67 6.61 19.91
N ARG A 171 -10.87 7.66 20.15
CA ARG A 171 -10.39 8.08 21.49
C ARG A 171 -11.42 8.92 22.25
N LYS A 172 -12.13 9.86 21.59
CA LYS A 172 -13.15 10.70 22.26
C LYS A 172 -14.36 9.88 22.70
N ASN A 173 -14.69 8.83 21.97
CA ASN A 173 -15.75 7.90 22.33
C ASN A 173 -15.10 6.57 22.68
N ASN A 174 -14.69 6.39 23.94
CA ASN A 174 -14.21 5.10 24.48
C ASN A 174 -15.19 3.91 24.29
N THR A 175 -16.30 4.13 23.59
CA THR A 175 -17.33 3.22 23.11
C THR A 175 -18.11 3.93 21.99
N ALA A 176 -17.50 4.28 20.85
CA ALA A 176 -18.34 4.44 19.65
C ALA A 176 -18.93 3.05 19.42
N GLU A 177 -20.19 2.83 19.81
CA GLU A 177 -20.80 1.51 19.67
C GLU A 177 -20.60 1.07 18.21
N PHE A 178 -20.13 -0.16 18.03
CA PHE A 178 -19.98 -0.83 16.74
C PHE A 178 -21.15 -0.53 15.77
N SER A 179 -22.38 -0.46 16.29
CA SER A 179 -23.61 -0.07 15.59
C SER A 179 -23.50 1.31 14.92
N THR A 180 -22.94 2.31 15.61
CA THR A 180 -22.82 3.70 15.15
C THR A 180 -21.81 3.84 14.02
N PHE A 181 -20.64 3.20 14.15
CA PHE A 181 -19.63 3.21 13.11
C PHE A 181 -20.12 2.49 11.84
N VAL A 182 -20.67 1.28 11.98
CA VAL A 182 -21.22 0.54 10.84
C VAL A 182 -22.38 1.28 10.18
N SER A 183 -23.26 1.92 10.96
CA SER A 183 -24.33 2.76 10.42
C SER A 183 -23.79 3.95 9.63
N LEU A 184 -22.69 4.56 10.08
CA LEU A 184 -22.03 5.65 9.36
C LEU A 184 -21.47 5.18 8.02
N ILE A 185 -20.73 4.06 8.01
CA ILE A 185 -20.16 3.48 6.79
C ILE A 185 -21.26 3.07 5.81
N HIS A 186 -22.33 2.44 6.29
CA HIS A 186 -23.48 2.06 5.47
C HIS A 186 -24.20 3.29 4.89
N ARG A 187 -24.34 4.37 5.68
CA ARG A 187 -24.87 5.64 5.19
C ARG A 187 -23.99 6.23 4.09
N TRP A 188 -22.67 6.23 4.26
CA TRP A 188 -21.76 6.67 3.20
C TRP A 188 -21.86 5.80 1.94
N LYS A 189 -22.02 4.48 2.09
CA LYS A 189 -22.27 3.57 0.97
C LYS A 189 -23.54 3.95 0.21
N THR A 190 -24.66 4.08 0.91
CA THR A 190 -25.96 4.39 0.30
C THR A 190 -25.98 5.78 -0.36
N GLN A 191 -25.24 6.73 0.20
CA GLN A 191 -25.07 8.07 -0.35
C GLN A 191 -24.00 8.15 -1.46
N SER A 192 -23.35 7.04 -1.81
CA SER A 192 -22.23 7.01 -2.77
C SER A 192 -21.12 8.03 -2.42
N VAL A 193 -20.90 8.23 -1.12
CA VAL A 193 -19.85 9.10 -0.60
C VAL A 193 -18.51 8.42 -0.82
N GLY A 194 -17.67 9.09 -1.61
CA GLY A 194 -16.32 8.61 -1.87
C GLY A 194 -16.25 7.35 -2.72
N HIS A 195 -15.17 6.61 -2.54
CA HIS A 195 -14.88 5.38 -3.31
C HIS A 195 -15.02 4.13 -2.45
N LEU A 196 -16.02 4.07 -1.57
CA LEU A 196 -16.23 2.98 -0.62
C LEU A 196 -16.45 1.61 -1.31
N GLU A 197 -17.14 1.59 -2.45
CA GLU A 197 -17.34 0.37 -3.23
C GLU A 197 -15.99 -0.22 -3.72
N MET A 198 -15.02 0.64 -4.05
CA MET A 198 -13.67 0.19 -4.39
C MET A 198 -12.98 -0.46 -3.19
N ARG A 199 -13.10 0.13 -1.99
CA ARG A 199 -12.56 -0.44 -0.75
C ARG A 199 -13.19 -1.80 -0.45
N LEU A 200 -14.52 -1.91 -0.56
CA LEU A 200 -15.25 -3.17 -0.39
C LEU A 200 -14.79 -4.24 -1.39
N ASN A 201 -14.60 -3.87 -2.66
CA ASN A 201 -14.07 -4.77 -3.68
C ASN A 201 -12.64 -5.22 -3.38
N ALA A 202 -11.77 -4.32 -2.94
CA ALA A 202 -10.43 -4.63 -2.46
C ALA A 202 -10.45 -5.61 -1.27
N MET A 203 -11.36 -5.41 -0.31
CA MET A 203 -11.46 -6.25 0.89
C MET A 203 -11.74 -7.72 0.55
N LYS A 204 -12.50 -8.00 -0.51
CA LYS A 204 -12.76 -9.39 -0.96
C LYS A 204 -11.49 -10.18 -1.26
N LEU A 205 -10.39 -9.49 -1.54
CA LEU A 205 -9.11 -10.08 -1.88
C LEU A 205 -8.13 -10.19 -0.71
N LEU A 206 -8.41 -9.55 0.44
CA LEU A 206 -7.53 -9.56 1.61
C LEU A 206 -7.18 -10.96 2.13
N PRO A 207 -8.11 -11.93 2.21
CA PRO A 207 -7.78 -13.28 2.67
C PRO A 207 -6.70 -13.98 1.82
N PHE A 208 -6.52 -13.56 0.57
CA PHE A 208 -5.56 -14.17 -0.34
C PHE A 208 -4.11 -13.72 -0.14
N PHE A 209 -3.89 -12.52 0.41
CA PHE A 209 -2.53 -12.09 0.84
C PHE A 209 -1.87 -13.09 1.77
N PHE A 210 -2.70 -13.86 2.45
CA PHE A 210 -2.28 -14.83 3.43
C PHE A 210 -2.67 -16.26 3.03
N ALA A 211 -3.06 -16.51 1.77
CA ALA A 211 -3.32 -17.87 1.32
C ALA A 211 -2.04 -18.71 1.41
N ILE A 212 -2.19 -19.99 1.73
CA ILE A 212 -1.08 -20.94 1.65
C ILE A 212 -0.83 -21.20 0.17
N LEU A 213 0.32 -20.73 -0.32
CA LEU A 213 0.75 -20.94 -1.70
C LEU A 213 1.65 -22.18 -1.79
N PRO A 214 1.61 -22.92 -2.91
CA PRO A 214 2.57 -23.98 -3.18
C PRO A 214 4.02 -23.48 -3.05
N SER A 215 4.93 -24.32 -2.56
CA SER A 215 6.35 -23.97 -2.44
C SER A 215 7.03 -23.66 -3.78
N SER A 216 6.42 -24.06 -4.89
CA SER A 216 6.88 -23.77 -6.26
C SER A 216 6.43 -22.41 -6.78
N THR A 217 5.57 -21.68 -6.06
CA THR A 217 5.06 -20.37 -6.52
C THR A 217 6.19 -19.37 -6.61
N ARG A 218 6.32 -18.75 -7.79
CA ARG A 218 7.26 -17.66 -8.04
C ARG A 218 6.51 -16.34 -8.11
N PHE A 219 7.11 -15.30 -7.57
CA PHE A 219 6.60 -13.94 -7.66
C PHE A 219 7.36 -13.20 -8.76
N HIS A 220 6.62 -12.55 -9.65
CA HIS A 220 7.15 -11.74 -10.73
C HIS A 220 7.17 -10.26 -10.33
N ASN A 221 8.05 -9.49 -10.96
CA ASN A 221 8.02 -8.03 -10.83
C ASN A 221 6.70 -7.48 -11.40
N ILE A 222 6.20 -6.43 -10.78
CA ILE A 222 4.99 -5.72 -11.18
C ILE A 222 5.35 -4.49 -12.02
N ASP A 223 4.40 -4.03 -12.84
CA ASP A 223 4.41 -2.66 -13.35
C ASP A 223 3.83 -1.72 -12.28
N ALA A 224 4.69 -0.89 -11.69
CA ALA A 224 4.30 0.07 -10.66
C ALA A 224 3.65 1.34 -11.22
N SER A 225 3.49 1.49 -12.53
CA SER A 225 2.88 2.69 -13.16
C SER A 225 1.53 3.10 -12.55
N PRO A 226 0.57 2.20 -12.30
CA PRO A 226 -0.70 2.57 -11.67
C PRO A 226 -0.53 3.07 -10.23
N LEU A 227 0.40 2.49 -9.46
CA LEU A 227 0.66 2.91 -8.08
C LEU A 227 1.33 4.29 -8.05
N ILE A 228 2.30 4.52 -8.92
CA ILE A 228 2.99 5.82 -9.03
C ILE A 228 2.00 6.92 -9.41
N GLU A 229 1.09 6.67 -10.35
CA GLU A 229 0.06 7.63 -10.71
C GLU A 229 -0.85 7.97 -9.51
N HIS A 230 -1.23 6.97 -8.71
CA HIS A 230 -2.01 7.23 -7.51
C HIS A 230 -1.20 7.95 -6.42
N LEU A 231 0.09 7.65 -6.26
CA LEU A 231 0.97 8.41 -5.36
C LEU A 231 1.07 9.88 -5.78
N LYS A 232 1.23 10.18 -7.07
CA LYS A 232 1.19 11.57 -7.58
C LYS A 232 -0.09 12.29 -7.19
N HIS A 233 -1.23 11.63 -7.36
CA HIS A 233 -2.52 12.19 -6.97
C HIS A 233 -2.55 12.47 -5.46
N VAL A 234 -2.14 11.52 -4.63
CA VAL A 234 -2.07 11.72 -3.16
C VAL A 234 -1.14 12.89 -2.81
N THR A 235 0.02 12.99 -3.46
CA THR A 235 0.97 14.12 -3.28
C THR A 235 0.32 15.45 -3.63
N MET A 236 -0.36 15.56 -4.77
CA MET A 236 -1.04 16.80 -5.15
C MET A 236 -2.14 17.19 -4.16
N SER A 237 -2.86 16.20 -3.63
CA SER A 237 -3.93 16.39 -2.66
C SER A 237 -3.41 16.93 -1.32
N THR A 238 -2.33 16.35 -0.78
CA THR A 238 -1.69 16.84 0.44
C THR A 238 -1.11 18.24 0.25
N GLN A 239 -0.59 18.53 -0.95
CA GLN A 239 -0.09 19.87 -1.31
C GLN A 239 -1.18 20.91 -1.57
N THR A 240 -2.45 20.56 -1.72
CA THR A 240 -3.54 21.53 -1.97
C THR A 240 -4.46 21.69 -0.76
N ALA A 241 -4.41 20.77 0.19
CA ALA A 241 -5.03 20.89 1.49
C ALA A 241 -4.36 22.03 2.30
N SER A 242 -5.17 22.93 2.85
CA SER A 242 -4.70 23.89 3.86
C SER A 242 -4.67 23.21 5.22
N GLU A 243 -3.79 23.65 6.13
CA GLU A 243 -3.68 23.11 7.50
C GLU A 243 -5.02 23.11 8.26
N ASP A 244 -5.93 24.05 7.96
CA ASP A 244 -7.28 24.10 8.54
C ASP A 244 -8.25 23.04 8.02
N ARG A 245 -8.00 22.43 6.84
CA ARG A 245 -8.95 21.52 6.18
C ARG A 245 -8.97 20.10 6.75
N TYR A 246 -7.83 19.60 7.23
CA TYR A 246 -7.75 18.29 7.91
C TYR A 246 -8.38 18.31 9.32
N LYS A 247 -8.56 19.49 9.92
CA LYS A 247 -9.12 19.64 11.27
C LYS A 247 -10.65 19.53 11.34
N CYS A 248 -11.37 19.67 10.22
CA CYS A 248 -12.82 19.92 10.25
C CYS A 248 -13.71 18.80 9.68
N ASP A 249 -13.23 17.90 8.82
CA ASP A 249 -14.08 16.79 8.31
C ASP A 249 -13.30 15.51 7.94
N PRO A 250 -13.37 14.44 8.77
CA PRO A 250 -12.76 13.14 8.48
C PRO A 250 -13.26 12.46 7.20
N SER A 251 -14.38 12.91 6.63
CA SER A 251 -14.94 12.31 5.41
C SER A 251 -14.14 12.63 4.15
N TRP A 252 -13.25 13.64 4.18
CA TRP A 252 -12.47 14.05 3.00
C TRP A 252 -11.55 12.93 2.46
N GLU A 253 -10.85 12.21 3.35
CA GLU A 253 -10.02 11.03 3.01
C GLU A 253 -10.84 9.97 2.26
N TRP A 254 -12.12 9.83 2.63
CA TRP A 254 -13.05 8.89 2.01
C TRP A 254 -13.60 9.43 0.68
N ILE A 255 -13.91 10.73 0.62
CA ILE A 255 -14.53 11.44 -0.52
C ILE A 255 -13.57 11.52 -1.72
N GLU A 256 -12.33 11.98 -1.51
CA GLU A 256 -11.37 12.17 -2.61
C GLU A 256 -10.98 10.83 -3.27
N GLY A 257 -10.87 9.79 -2.44
CA GLY A 257 -10.63 8.41 -2.85
C GLY A 257 -9.28 8.14 -3.50
N SER A 258 -8.33 9.07 -3.41
CA SER A 258 -6.94 8.90 -3.84
C SER A 258 -6.29 7.70 -3.12
N GLU A 259 -6.46 7.63 -1.80
CA GLU A 259 -6.05 6.50 -0.96
C GLU A 259 -6.77 5.20 -1.30
N SER A 260 -8.08 5.27 -1.61
CA SER A 260 -8.87 4.10 -2.01
C SER A 260 -8.34 3.50 -3.31
N ARG A 261 -8.01 4.35 -4.29
CA ARG A 261 -7.41 3.93 -5.56
C ARG A 261 -6.02 3.34 -5.35
N LEU A 262 -5.19 3.96 -4.50
CA LEU A 262 -3.88 3.41 -4.14
C LEU A 262 -3.97 2.04 -3.46
N LEU A 263 -4.93 1.85 -2.54
CA LEU A 263 -5.19 0.56 -1.90
C LEU A 263 -5.60 -0.50 -2.94
N CYS A 264 -6.53 -0.17 -3.84
CA CYS A 264 -6.96 -1.08 -4.89
C CYS A 264 -5.83 -1.45 -5.87
N ALA A 265 -4.98 -0.49 -6.26
CA ALA A 265 -3.82 -0.75 -7.11
C ALA A 265 -2.75 -1.60 -6.39
N THR A 266 -2.53 -1.34 -5.10
CA THR A 266 -1.65 -2.18 -4.25
C THR A 266 -2.16 -3.61 -4.20
N ILE A 267 -3.48 -3.78 -4.06
CA ILE A 267 -4.07 -5.11 -4.01
C ILE A 267 -3.99 -5.80 -5.35
N SER A 268 -4.41 -5.13 -6.42
CA SER A 268 -4.44 -5.69 -7.78
C SER A 268 -3.04 -6.07 -8.26
N SER A 269 -2.02 -5.26 -7.96
CA SER A 269 -0.64 -5.56 -8.34
C SER A 269 -0.06 -6.80 -7.63
N HIS A 270 -0.54 -7.15 -6.43
CA HIS A 270 -0.17 -8.42 -5.81
C HIS A 270 -0.63 -9.62 -6.63
N PHE A 271 -1.84 -9.54 -7.21
CA PHE A 271 -2.32 -10.60 -8.10
C PHE A 271 -1.48 -10.66 -9.37
N SER A 272 -1.13 -9.51 -9.95
CA SER A 272 -0.21 -9.46 -11.10
C SER A 272 1.17 -10.02 -10.79
N SER A 273 1.65 -9.98 -9.54
CA SER A 273 2.92 -10.62 -9.17
C SER A 273 2.83 -12.15 -9.07
N LEU A 274 1.62 -12.69 -8.86
CA LEU A 274 1.36 -14.11 -8.69
C LEU A 274 0.93 -14.81 -9.98
N PHE A 275 0.25 -14.09 -10.85
CA PHE A 275 -0.26 -14.59 -12.11
C PHE A 275 0.43 -13.81 -13.23
N GLU A 276 1.35 -14.48 -13.93
CA GLU A 276 2.01 -13.91 -15.11
C GLU A 276 0.92 -13.50 -16.12
N ASP A 277 0.72 -12.20 -16.25
CA ASP A 277 -0.46 -11.67 -16.90
C ASP A 277 -0.20 -11.61 -18.41
N ASP A 278 -0.47 -12.70 -19.12
CA ASP A 278 -0.51 -12.74 -20.60
C ASP A 278 -1.42 -11.63 -21.19
N MET A 279 -2.31 -11.03 -20.38
CA MET A 279 -3.15 -9.90 -20.76
C MET A 279 -2.42 -8.55 -20.86
N PHE A 280 -1.29 -8.36 -20.17
CA PHE A 280 -0.52 -7.10 -20.17
C PHE A 280 0.88 -7.24 -20.79
N ALA A 281 1.14 -8.35 -21.46
CA ALA A 281 2.20 -8.46 -22.46
C ALA A 281 1.91 -7.57 -23.68
N SER A 282 1.69 -6.27 -23.47
CA SER A 282 2.00 -5.28 -24.49
C SER A 282 3.51 -5.36 -24.69
N SER A 283 3.98 -5.49 -25.93
CA SER A 283 5.40 -5.66 -26.28
C SER A 283 6.27 -4.42 -26.00
N GLY A 284 5.89 -3.55 -25.06
CA GLY A 284 6.65 -2.41 -24.59
C GLY A 284 7.38 -2.73 -23.29
N SER A 285 8.56 -2.14 -23.08
CA SER A 285 9.29 -2.29 -21.82
C SER A 285 8.44 -1.75 -20.65
N VAL A 286 8.32 -2.52 -19.58
CA VAL A 286 7.69 -2.07 -18.34
C VAL A 286 8.48 -0.88 -17.80
N LYS A 287 7.82 0.28 -17.69
CA LYS A 287 8.46 1.54 -17.30
C LYS A 287 8.98 1.50 -15.85
N TYR A 288 8.21 0.91 -14.94
CA TYR A 288 8.55 0.82 -13.52
C TYR A 288 8.45 -0.62 -13.02
N SER A 289 9.43 -1.44 -13.39
CA SER A 289 9.55 -2.82 -12.91
C SER A 289 10.08 -2.84 -11.47
N ILE A 290 9.40 -3.53 -10.56
CA ILE A 290 9.82 -3.69 -9.16
C ILE A 290 9.12 -4.89 -8.53
N SER A 291 9.66 -5.45 -7.44
CA SER A 291 8.91 -6.43 -6.65
C SER A 291 7.69 -5.77 -5.98
N TRP A 292 6.60 -6.53 -5.80
CA TRP A 292 5.43 -6.03 -5.08
C TRP A 292 5.77 -5.58 -3.65
N SER A 293 6.65 -6.32 -2.97
CA SER A 293 7.13 -5.99 -1.62
C SER A 293 7.93 -4.69 -1.57
N GLY A 294 8.82 -4.46 -2.55
CA GLY A 294 9.59 -3.22 -2.61
C GLY A 294 8.72 -2.02 -2.90
N MET A 295 7.72 -2.15 -3.78
CA MET A 295 6.75 -1.08 -4.01
C MET A 295 5.91 -0.79 -2.76
N CYS A 296 5.53 -1.83 -2.00
CA CYS A 296 4.84 -1.65 -0.72
C CYS A 296 5.73 -0.93 0.31
N ALA A 297 7.00 -1.29 0.42
CA ALA A 297 7.94 -0.62 1.32
C ALA A 297 8.15 0.85 0.92
N ALA A 298 8.37 1.11 -0.38
CA ALA A 298 8.59 2.45 -0.90
C ALA A 298 7.35 3.35 -0.75
N SER A 299 6.17 2.88 -1.15
CA SER A 299 4.92 3.66 -0.93
C SER A 299 4.67 3.95 0.55
N SER A 300 4.98 3.00 1.44
CA SER A 300 4.81 3.17 2.89
C SER A 300 5.76 4.21 3.47
N LEU A 301 7.06 4.13 3.12
CA LEU A 301 8.03 5.14 3.52
C LEU A 301 7.73 6.51 2.94
N TYR A 302 7.22 6.56 1.70
CA TYR A 302 6.85 7.81 1.07
C TYR A 302 5.66 8.49 1.77
N MET A 303 4.58 7.75 2.01
CA MET A 303 3.41 8.27 2.73
C MET A 303 3.73 8.71 4.16
N HIS A 304 4.66 8.01 4.83
CA HIS A 304 5.09 8.36 6.18
C HIS A 304 6.11 9.51 6.20
N SER A 305 7.28 9.29 5.62
CA SER A 305 8.42 10.20 5.78
C SER A 305 8.25 11.48 4.97
N VAL A 306 7.69 11.41 3.77
CA VAL A 306 7.59 12.56 2.86
C VAL A 306 6.25 13.26 2.99
N LEU A 307 5.15 12.52 2.93
CA LEU A 307 3.81 13.11 2.98
C LEU A 307 3.27 13.32 4.39
N GLU A 308 3.88 12.73 5.42
CA GLU A 308 3.45 12.83 6.82
C GLU A 308 1.99 12.43 7.06
N LEU A 309 1.44 11.60 6.17
CA LEU A 309 0.07 11.09 6.28
C LEU A 309 -0.08 10.05 7.39
N TRP A 310 1.04 9.51 7.86
CA TRP A 310 1.06 8.42 8.84
C TRP A 310 1.53 8.96 10.20
N ASP A 311 0.79 8.57 11.23
CA ASP A 311 1.05 8.86 12.64
C ASP A 311 1.29 10.35 12.97
N GLY A 312 0.70 11.28 12.19
CA GLY A 312 0.73 12.71 12.48
C GLY A 312 2.14 13.33 12.45
N GLY A 313 3.09 12.67 11.76
CA GLY A 313 4.49 13.11 11.68
C GLY A 313 5.41 12.59 12.79
N GLU A 314 4.89 11.76 13.70
CA GLU A 314 5.69 11.05 14.71
C GLU A 314 6.71 10.11 14.06
N ALA A 315 7.78 9.80 14.79
CA ALA A 315 8.82 8.91 14.29
C ALA A 315 8.30 7.46 14.16
N MET A 316 8.48 6.87 12.97
CA MET A 316 8.23 5.44 12.73
C MET A 316 9.04 4.60 13.72
N ASP A 317 8.48 3.47 14.18
CA ASP A 317 9.24 2.45 14.90
C ASP A 317 10.54 2.09 14.14
N SER A 318 11.68 2.11 14.84
CA SER A 318 12.99 1.96 14.19
C SER A 318 13.19 0.57 13.58
N GLY A 319 12.60 -0.47 14.18
CA GLY A 319 12.58 -1.83 13.62
C GLY A 319 11.79 -1.90 12.32
N LEU A 320 10.63 -1.23 12.28
CA LEU A 320 9.79 -1.18 11.09
C LEU A 320 10.48 -0.40 9.96
N LEU A 321 11.05 0.76 10.28
CA LEU A 321 11.82 1.56 9.34
C LEU A 321 12.94 0.73 8.72
N ARG A 322 13.74 0.04 9.56
CA ARG A 322 14.82 -0.84 9.11
C ARG A 322 14.34 -1.94 8.16
N ARG A 323 13.17 -2.54 8.41
CA ARG A 323 12.60 -3.56 7.52
C ARG A 323 12.24 -2.98 6.16
N PHE A 324 11.51 -1.88 6.11
CA PHE A 324 11.17 -1.26 4.83
C PHE A 324 12.42 -0.87 4.03
N LEU A 325 13.42 -0.30 4.71
CA LEU A 325 14.72 0.01 4.10
C LEU A 325 15.43 -1.25 3.61
N SER A 326 15.38 -2.36 4.33
CA SER A 326 16.03 -3.61 3.92
C SER A 326 15.34 -4.26 2.71
N ILE A 327 14.02 -4.21 2.63
CA ILE A 327 13.25 -4.67 1.47
C ILE A 327 13.62 -3.82 0.24
N MET A 328 13.59 -2.50 0.37
CA MET A 328 13.94 -1.59 -0.73
C MET A 328 15.41 -1.72 -1.14
N LYS A 329 16.34 -1.91 -0.19
CA LYS A 329 17.76 -2.15 -0.46
C LYS A 329 17.94 -3.34 -1.40
N LYS A 330 17.32 -4.47 -1.06
CA LYS A 330 17.40 -5.69 -1.87
C LYS A 330 16.90 -5.46 -3.30
N ASP A 331 15.81 -4.71 -3.46
CA ASP A 331 15.28 -4.37 -4.79
C ASP A 331 16.21 -3.44 -5.56
N LEU A 332 16.79 -2.43 -4.91
CA LEU A 332 17.78 -1.52 -5.53
C LEU A 332 19.04 -2.27 -6.00
N GLU A 333 19.52 -3.23 -5.20
CA GLU A 333 20.65 -4.09 -5.54
C GLU A 333 20.35 -4.99 -6.75
N ASN A 334 19.15 -5.56 -6.83
CA ASN A 334 18.73 -6.38 -7.97
C ASN A 334 18.59 -5.57 -9.26
N ASP A 335 18.17 -4.31 -9.16
CA ASP A 335 17.92 -3.42 -10.30
C ASP A 335 19.17 -2.63 -10.73
N LEU A 336 20.31 -2.79 -10.06
CA LEU A 336 21.52 -2.00 -10.29
C LEU A 336 22.00 -2.08 -11.75
N GLY A 337 21.89 -3.26 -12.38
CA GLY A 337 22.28 -3.47 -13.77
C GLY A 337 21.40 -2.74 -14.81
N ASN A 338 20.26 -2.18 -14.40
CA ASN A 338 19.32 -1.47 -15.26
C ASN A 338 19.51 0.06 -15.22
N LEU A 339 20.49 0.56 -14.46
CA LEU A 339 20.85 1.98 -14.42
C LEU A 339 21.38 2.43 -15.79
N GLY A 340 20.78 3.49 -16.36
CA GLY A 340 21.18 4.07 -17.65
C GLY A 340 20.07 4.17 -18.71
N SER A 341 18.89 3.57 -18.50
CA SER A 341 17.68 3.88 -19.29
C SER A 341 16.84 4.96 -18.60
N ASP A 342 16.56 6.07 -19.28
CA ASP A 342 16.04 7.33 -18.70
C ASP A 342 14.95 7.13 -17.63
N ASP A 343 13.82 6.50 -17.96
CA ASP A 343 12.69 6.38 -17.03
C ASP A 343 12.94 5.42 -15.85
N ALA A 344 13.65 4.30 -16.08
CA ALA A 344 13.96 3.35 -15.01
C ALA A 344 15.00 3.91 -14.05
N SER A 345 15.90 4.76 -14.56
CA SER A 345 16.92 5.46 -13.79
C SER A 345 16.29 6.46 -12.82
N ASP A 346 15.30 7.25 -13.28
CA ASP A 346 14.60 8.23 -12.43
C ASP A 346 13.84 7.54 -11.29
N PHE A 347 13.15 6.42 -11.57
CA PHE A 347 12.45 5.64 -10.55
C PHE A 347 13.40 4.94 -9.57
N TRP A 348 14.56 4.48 -10.04
CA TRP A 348 15.60 3.94 -9.17
C TRP A 348 16.12 5.03 -8.20
N CYS A 349 16.42 6.23 -8.71
CA CYS A 349 16.83 7.38 -7.90
C CYS A 349 15.78 7.76 -6.86
N TRP A 350 14.50 7.81 -7.26
CA TRP A 350 13.40 8.13 -6.35
C TRP A 350 13.37 7.19 -5.13
N ARG A 351 13.59 5.87 -5.33
CA ARG A 351 13.66 4.89 -4.24
C ARG A 351 14.91 5.05 -3.37
N ALA A 352 16.08 5.26 -3.99
CA ALA A 352 17.34 5.46 -3.27
C ALA A 352 17.29 6.72 -2.40
N PHE A 353 16.84 7.84 -2.97
CA PHE A 353 16.68 9.09 -2.25
C PHE A 353 15.63 8.99 -1.15
N LEU A 354 14.50 8.31 -1.38
CA LEU A 354 13.48 8.07 -0.36
C LEU A 354 14.04 7.34 0.87
N GLY A 355 14.88 6.33 0.67
CA GLY A 355 15.51 5.60 1.77
C GLY A 355 16.45 6.49 2.57
N MET A 356 17.34 7.22 1.90
CA MET A 356 18.24 8.18 2.54
C MET A 356 17.48 9.28 3.30
N TYR A 357 16.45 9.84 2.68
CA TYR A 357 15.59 10.86 3.28
C TYR A 357 14.89 10.33 4.53
N SER A 358 14.31 9.13 4.46
CA SER A 358 13.63 8.50 5.59
C SER A 358 14.56 8.25 6.78
N ILE A 359 15.79 7.78 6.52
CA ILE A 359 16.81 7.60 7.56
C ILE A 359 17.18 8.95 8.19
N THR A 360 17.48 9.96 7.36
CA THR A 360 17.91 11.27 7.85
C THR A 360 16.83 11.93 8.70
N LYS A 361 15.57 11.85 8.25
CA LYS A 361 14.42 12.37 9.00
C LYS A 361 14.26 11.66 10.34
N HIS A 362 14.33 10.32 10.35
CA HIS A 362 14.21 9.55 11.59
C HIS A 362 15.35 9.87 12.56
N GLN A 363 16.61 9.88 12.09
CA GLN A 363 17.79 10.20 12.92
C GLN A 363 17.73 11.61 13.54
N ALA A 364 17.08 12.57 12.86
CA ALA A 364 16.88 13.91 13.40
C ALA A 364 15.84 13.95 14.54
N GLN A 365 14.88 13.02 14.56
CA GLN A 365 13.82 12.93 15.58
C GLN A 365 14.20 11.97 16.72
N SER A 366 14.78 10.83 16.38
CA SER A 366 15.13 9.74 17.30
C SER A 366 16.40 9.05 16.78
N TYR A 367 17.54 9.34 17.41
CA TYR A 367 18.81 8.75 17.01
C TYR A 367 18.85 7.23 17.27
N GLU A 368 19.15 6.45 16.23
CA GLU A 368 19.23 4.98 16.28
C GLU A 368 20.53 4.51 15.61
N PRO A 369 21.53 4.04 16.37
CA PRO A 369 22.82 3.62 15.82
C PRO A 369 22.73 2.53 14.76
N ARG A 370 21.74 1.62 14.88
CA ARG A 370 21.58 0.48 13.95
C ARG A 370 21.19 0.90 12.53
N LEU A 371 20.82 2.16 12.32
CA LEU A 371 20.50 2.69 10.99
C LEU A 371 21.73 3.27 10.28
N GLU A 372 22.88 3.43 10.95
CA GLU A 372 24.10 3.98 10.34
C GLU A 372 24.59 3.12 9.17
N ASP A 373 24.65 1.80 9.35
CA ASP A 373 25.01 0.85 8.27
C ASP A 373 24.10 1.00 7.04
N LEU A 374 22.81 1.24 7.26
CA LEU A 374 21.86 1.47 6.17
C LEU A 374 22.04 2.87 5.57
N ALA A 375 22.36 3.88 6.37
CA ALA A 375 22.61 5.23 5.88
C ALA A 375 23.74 5.24 4.86
N ASP A 376 24.84 4.54 5.16
CA ASP A 376 26.00 4.41 4.26
C ASP A 376 25.64 3.69 2.97
N VAL A 377 24.86 2.61 3.05
CA VAL A 377 24.38 1.88 1.87
C VAL A 377 23.51 2.76 0.96
N TYR A 378 22.54 3.48 1.54
CA TYR A 378 21.68 4.38 0.77
C TYR A 378 22.45 5.59 0.22
N CYS A 379 23.49 6.04 0.91
CA CYS A 379 24.46 7.00 0.39
C CYS A 379 25.18 6.47 -0.85
N GLY A 380 25.72 5.26 -0.77
CA GLY A 380 26.34 4.59 -1.91
C GLY A 380 25.39 4.44 -3.11
N PHE A 381 24.09 4.19 -2.88
CA PHE A 381 23.10 4.14 -3.95
C PHE A 381 22.93 5.49 -4.65
N VAL A 382 22.73 6.57 -3.89
CA VAL A 382 22.58 7.92 -4.44
C VAL A 382 23.84 8.34 -5.21
N GLU A 383 25.04 8.06 -4.68
CA GLU A 383 26.31 8.34 -5.36
C GLU A 383 26.48 7.52 -6.65
N THR A 384 26.07 6.26 -6.65
CA THR A 384 26.10 5.43 -7.86
C THR A 384 25.23 6.03 -8.96
N TRP A 385 24.02 6.48 -8.62
CA TRP A 385 23.13 7.12 -9.59
C TRP A 385 23.69 8.45 -10.12
N LYS A 386 24.29 9.28 -9.25
CA LYS A 386 24.98 10.51 -9.66
C LYS A 386 26.10 10.22 -10.67
N ASN A 387 26.92 9.20 -10.40
CA ASN A 387 28.02 8.83 -11.27
C ASN A 387 27.55 8.31 -12.64
N VAL A 388 26.44 7.55 -12.67
CA VAL A 388 25.89 7.02 -13.93
C VAL A 388 25.20 8.11 -14.77
N THR A 389 24.47 9.03 -14.14
CA THR A 389 23.68 10.05 -14.86
C THR A 389 24.42 11.37 -15.10
N GLY A 390 25.46 11.65 -14.32
CA GLY A 390 26.16 12.93 -14.30
C GLY A 390 25.36 14.09 -13.68
N LEU A 391 24.16 13.84 -13.13
CA LEU A 391 23.30 14.87 -12.55
C LEU A 391 23.70 15.15 -11.10
N THR A 392 24.27 16.33 -10.86
CA THR A 392 24.76 16.77 -9.53
C THR A 392 23.98 17.94 -8.95
N LEU A 393 23.33 18.74 -9.80
CA LEU A 393 22.55 19.90 -9.37
C LEU A 393 21.22 19.46 -8.76
N TRP A 394 20.94 19.94 -7.54
CA TRP A 394 19.70 19.61 -6.82
C TRP A 394 18.44 19.92 -7.63
N LYS A 395 18.42 21.04 -8.38
CA LYS A 395 17.27 21.43 -9.21
C LYS A 395 16.91 20.35 -10.25
N ASP A 396 17.92 19.75 -10.88
CA ASP A 396 17.70 18.74 -11.91
C ASP A 396 17.22 17.43 -11.28
N VAL A 397 17.79 17.08 -10.11
CA VAL A 397 17.39 15.91 -9.32
C VAL A 397 15.96 16.05 -8.82
N GLN A 398 15.61 17.22 -8.27
CA GLN A 398 14.26 17.53 -7.81
C GLN A 398 13.24 17.33 -8.94
N GLN A 399 13.54 17.79 -10.16
CA GLN A 399 12.66 17.54 -11.31
C GLN A 399 12.45 16.05 -11.60
N ARG A 400 13.50 15.21 -11.44
CA ARG A 400 13.37 13.76 -11.59
C ARG A 400 12.55 13.13 -10.47
N LEU A 401 12.72 13.58 -9.24
CA LEU A 401 11.93 13.09 -8.10
C LEU A 401 10.44 13.46 -8.28
N VAL A 402 10.14 14.71 -8.68
CA VAL A 402 8.78 15.21 -8.95
C VAL A 402 8.14 14.47 -10.13
N SER A 403 8.91 14.09 -11.15
CA SER A 403 8.40 13.33 -12.30
C SER A 403 7.82 11.96 -11.90
N ILE A 404 8.29 11.38 -10.79
CA ILE A 404 7.78 10.14 -10.20
C ILE A 404 6.63 10.40 -9.23
N ALA A 405 6.86 11.08 -8.12
CA ALA A 405 5.79 11.40 -7.16
C ALA A 405 6.14 12.50 -6.16
N TRP A 406 7.37 13.04 -6.15
CA TRP A 406 7.86 13.90 -5.08
C TRP A 406 7.14 15.27 -5.01
N PRO A 407 6.99 15.89 -3.83
CA PRO A 407 6.35 17.20 -3.73
C PRO A 407 7.16 18.31 -4.42
N ASP A 408 6.48 19.13 -5.23
CA ASP A 408 7.03 20.35 -5.87
C ASP A 408 7.12 21.60 -4.93
N ARG A 409 6.97 21.42 -3.61
CA ARG A 409 7.00 22.57 -2.67
C ARG A 409 8.45 22.89 -2.27
N GLN A 410 8.89 24.13 -2.49
CA GLN A 410 10.08 24.69 -1.84
C GLN A 410 9.76 24.88 -0.35
N GLY A 411 10.13 23.93 0.50
CA GLY A 411 9.81 24.02 1.94
C GLY A 411 10.29 22.88 2.82
N HIS A 412 10.73 21.74 2.25
CA HIS A 412 11.37 20.71 3.04
C HIS A 412 12.88 21.00 3.18
N GLU A 413 13.26 21.68 4.25
CA GLU A 413 14.64 22.08 4.55
C GLU A 413 15.64 20.92 4.54
N LEU A 414 15.15 19.70 4.81
CA LEU A 414 15.97 18.49 4.81
C LEU A 414 16.43 18.08 3.41
N GLU A 415 15.68 18.32 2.34
CA GLU A 415 15.97 17.71 1.02
C GLU A 415 17.31 18.17 0.42
N PRO A 416 17.63 19.49 0.37
CA PRO A 416 18.94 19.93 -0.12
C PRO A 416 20.08 19.47 0.81
N SER A 417 19.83 19.38 2.12
CA SER A 417 20.81 18.93 3.10
C SER A 417 21.12 17.43 2.96
N VAL A 418 20.10 16.62 2.66
CA VAL A 418 20.19 15.18 2.41
C VAL A 418 20.96 14.94 1.12
N TRP A 419 20.62 15.67 0.05
CA TRP A 419 21.37 15.61 -1.21
C TRP A 419 22.84 16.03 -1.05
N GLY A 420 23.08 17.10 -0.29
CA GLY A 420 24.42 17.62 0.00
C GLY A 420 25.28 16.72 0.89
N ARG A 421 24.68 15.88 1.74
CA ARG A 421 25.42 14.87 2.52
C ARG A 421 26.00 13.76 1.65
N GLY A 422 25.38 13.43 0.52
CA GLY A 422 26.01 12.57 -0.50
C GLY A 422 27.31 13.18 -1.06
N ILE A 423 27.43 14.52 -1.05
CA ILE A 423 28.62 15.24 -1.53
C ILE A 423 29.73 15.30 -0.46
N ARG A 424 29.46 14.95 0.80
CA ARG A 424 30.41 15.06 1.92
C ARG A 424 30.85 13.73 2.52
N CYS A 425 30.85 12.65 1.76
CA CYS A 425 31.59 11.43 2.14
C CYS A 425 33.09 11.55 1.75
N GLU A 426 33.68 12.73 1.93
CA GLU A 426 35.12 12.91 2.07
C GLU A 426 35.38 13.74 3.33
N SER A 427 36.14 13.14 4.23
CA SER A 427 36.71 13.70 5.47
C SER A 427 35.73 14.05 6.60
N SER A 428 35.80 13.20 7.62
CA SER A 428 35.54 13.47 9.03
C SER A 428 35.81 14.91 9.47
N ASP A 429 34.79 15.60 9.98
CA ASP A 429 34.90 16.38 11.23
C ASP A 429 33.51 16.65 11.85
N PRO A 430 33.35 16.46 13.17
CA PRO A 430 32.09 16.68 13.87
C PRO A 430 31.97 18.12 14.39
N TRP A 431 30.73 18.58 14.53
CA TRP A 431 30.29 19.81 15.22
C TRP A 431 30.35 21.12 14.42
N PHE A 432 29.16 21.62 14.07
CA PHE A 432 28.88 23.06 14.15
C PHE A 432 27.57 23.27 14.90
N TYR A 433 27.70 23.61 16.17
CA TYR A 433 26.71 24.39 16.90
C TYR A 433 26.99 25.88 16.69
N SER A 434 25.91 26.63 16.52
CA SER A 434 25.71 28.03 16.89
C SER A 434 26.49 29.10 16.13
N VAL A 435 25.77 30.03 15.48
CA VAL A 435 25.93 31.48 15.73
C VAL A 435 24.58 32.19 15.50
N GLU A 436 24.15 32.87 16.58
CA GLU A 436 23.21 34.01 16.77
C GLU A 436 21.75 33.96 16.28
#